data_AF-A0A7G8IV49-F1
#
_entry.id   AF-A0A7G8IV49-F1
#
_cell.length_a   1.000
_cell.length_b   1.000
_cell.length_c   1.000
_cell.angle_alpha   90.00
_cell.angle_beta   90.00
_cell.angle_gamma   90.00
#
_symmetry.space_group_name_H-M   'P 1'
#
loop_
_entity.id
_entity.type
_entity.pdbx_description
1 polymer ?
#
loop_
_entity_poly.entity_id
_entity_poly.type
_entity_poly.pdbx_seq_one_letter_code
_entity_poly.pdbx_strand_id
1 'polypeptide(L)' 'MDQAEINNWKAIAEKMETNGDTSSWFYLRARAIADGKPDPMPNVSELMPELL' A
#
# COMPACT_ATOMS: atom_id res chain seq x y z
N MET A 1 7.68 -10.36 -1.21
CA MET A 1 7.94 -9.15 -2.02
C MET A 1 9.45 -9.04 -2.21
N ASP A 2 9.92 -8.79 -3.43
CA ASP A 2 11.35 -8.59 -3.70
C ASP A 2 11.75 -7.11 -3.52
N GLN A 3 13.06 -6.83 -3.59
CA GLN A 3 13.58 -5.48 -3.40
C GLN A 3 13.15 -4.50 -4.51
N ALA A 4 12.94 -4.99 -5.74
CA ALA A 4 12.51 -4.13 -6.84
C ALA A 4 11.08 -3.66 -6.62
N GLU A 5 10.21 -4.55 -6.16
CA GLU A 5 8.83 -4.23 -5.82
C GLU A 5 8.76 -3.24 -4.64
N ILE A 6 9.56 -3.42 -3.59
CA ILE A 6 9.67 -2.46 -2.47
C ILE A 6 10.12 -1.07 -2.97
N ASN A 7 11.13 -1.02 -3.85
CA ASN A 7 11.63 0.24 -4.41
C ASN A 7 10.56 0.95 -5.26
N ASN A 8 9.75 0.20 -6.01
CA ASN A 8 8.65 0.75 -6.79
C ASN A 8 7.58 1.37 -5.88
N TRP A 9 7.19 0.68 -4.81
CA TRP A 9 6.25 1.22 -3.82
C TRP A 9 6.78 2.47 -3.12
N LYS A 10 8.08 2.49 -2.81
CA LYS A 10 8.74 3.68 -2.25
C LYS A 10 8.65 4.89 -3.19
N ALA A 11 8.95 4.72 -4.48
CA ALA A 11 8.85 5.79 -5.46
C ALA A 11 7.42 6.34 -5.63
N ILE A 12 6.41 5.46 -5.54
CA ILE A 12 5.00 5.87 -5.55
C ILE A 12 4.67 6.70 -4.31
N ALA A 13 5.04 6.23 -3.12
CA ALA A 13 4.77 6.94 -1.86
C ALA A 13 5.43 8.33 -1.85
N GLU A 14 6.70 8.44 -2.27
CA GLU A 14 7.44 9.71 -2.35
C GLU A 14 6.81 10.70 -3.34
N LYS A 15 6.30 10.21 -4.47
CA LYS A 15 5.56 11.05 -5.43
C LYS A 15 4.25 11.59 -4.82
N MET A 16 3.52 10.76 -4.08
CA MET A 16 2.29 11.18 -3.41
C MET A 16 2.57 12.16 -2.27
N GLU A 17 3.65 11.97 -1.51
CA GLU A 17 4.14 12.91 -0.49
C GLU A 17 4.45 14.28 -1.10
N THR A 18 5.11 14.29 -2.26
CA THR A 18 5.44 15.52 -2.99
C THR A 18 4.19 16.28 -3.45
N ASN A 19 3.13 15.55 -3.79
CA ASN A 19 1.84 16.11 -4.21
C ASN A 19 0.93 16.48 -3.03
N GLY A 20 1.25 16.06 -1.81
CA GLY A 20 0.38 16.23 -0.63
C GLY A 20 -0.74 15.20 -0.50
N ASP A 21 -0.73 14.12 -1.30
CA ASP A 21 -1.79 13.10 -1.38
C ASP A 21 -1.67 12.03 -0.26
N THR A 22 -1.36 12.44 0.96
CA THR A 22 -0.94 11.55 2.06
C THR A 22 -2.08 10.99 2.92
N SER A 23 -3.34 11.26 2.57
CA SER A 23 -4.52 10.75 3.29
C SER A 23 -5.25 9.63 2.55
N SER A 24 -4.89 9.36 1.29
CA SER A 24 -5.55 8.34 0.48
C SER A 24 -5.14 6.92 0.90
N TRP A 25 -6.04 5.96 0.74
CA TRP A 25 -5.74 4.54 0.97
C TRP A 25 -4.60 4.02 0.08
N PHE A 26 -4.45 4.58 -1.13
CA PHE A 26 -3.34 4.26 -2.02
C PHE A 26 -1.99 4.68 -1.42
N TYR A 27 -1.91 5.87 -0.82
CA TYR A 27 -0.71 6.31 -0.12
C TYR A 27 -0.40 5.43 1.08
N LEU A 28 -1.40 5.19 1.94
CA LEU A 28 -1.21 4.38 3.15
C LEU A 28 -0.70 2.98 2.82
N ARG A 29 -1.25 2.36 1.76
CA ARG A 29 -0.75 1.09 1.22
C ARG A 29 0.69 1.21 0.73
N ALA A 30 0.97 2.17 -0.15
CA ALA A 30 2.31 2.33 -0.73
C ALA A 30 3.38 2.55 0.35
N ARG A 31 3.07 3.38 1.33
CA ARG A 31 3.98 3.70 2.45
C ARG A 31 4.21 2.50 3.34
N ALA A 32 3.17 1.73 3.68
CA ALA A 32 3.31 0.52 4.48
C ALA A 32 4.19 -0.52 3.80
N ILE A 33 3.93 -0.80 2.52
CA ILE A 33 4.70 -1.78 1.75
C ILE A 33 6.17 -1.33 1.60
N ALA A 34 6.40 -0.05 1.32
CA ALA A 34 7.74 0.51 1.20
C ALA A 34 8.53 0.48 2.53
N ASP A 35 7.85 0.44 3.67
CA ASP A 35 8.43 0.26 5.00
C ASP A 35 8.63 -1.23 5.36
N GLY A 36 8.31 -2.16 4.46
CA GLY A 36 8.34 -3.60 4.72
C GLY A 36 7.23 -4.08 5.66
N LYS A 37 6.17 -3.28 5.86
CA LYS A 37 5.00 -3.66 6.65
C LYS A 37 3.97 -4.38 5.77
N PRO A 38 3.06 -5.16 6.37
CA PRO A 38 1.94 -5.76 5.63
C PRO A 38 1.09 -4.70 4.91
N ASP A 39 0.45 -5.09 3.80
CA ASP A 39 -0.57 -4.27 3.14
C ASP A 39 -1.71 -3.98 4.15
N PRO A 40 -2.03 -2.70 4.44
CA PRO A 40 -3.06 -2.34 5.40
C PRO A 40 -4.49 -2.55 4.85
N MET A 41 -4.65 -2.86 3.57
CA MET A 41 -5.96 -3.11 3.00
C MET A 41 -6.40 -4.56 3.24
N PRO A 42 -7.68 -4.77 3.60
CA PRO A 42 -8.20 -6.11 3.83
C PRO A 42 -8.24 -6.91 2.54
N ASN A 43 -8.09 -8.23 2.68
CA ASN A 43 -8.30 -9.16 1.59
C ASN A 43 -9.79 -9.22 1.20
N VAL A 44 -10.07 -9.56 -0.06
CA VAL A 44 -11.45 -9.70 -0.55
C VAL A 44 -12.27 -10.68 0.31
N SER A 45 -11.63 -11.76 0.78
CA SER A 45 -12.25 -12.75 1.69
C SER A 45 -12.60 -12.18 3.06
N GLU A 46 -11.85 -11.18 3.54
CA GLU A 46 -12.12 -10.50 4.81
C GLU A 46 -13.27 -9.50 4.67
N LEU A 47 -13.46 -8.96 3.46
CA LEU A 47 -14.55 -8.03 3.13
C LEU A 47 -15.86 -8.74 2.81
N MET A 48 -15.81 -9.95 2.26
CA MET A 48 -16.98 -10.72 1.83
C MET A 48 -16.89 -12.15 2.36
N PRO A 49 -17.12 -12.35 3.67
CA PRO A 49 -16.96 -13.66 4.30
C PRO A 49 -18.02 -14.69 3.84
N GLU A 50 -19.17 -14.25 3.32
CA GLU A 50 -20.30 -15.11 2.92
C GLU A 50 -20.17 -15.70 1.50
N LEU A 51 -19.09 -15.40 0.76
CA LEU A 51 -18.85 -15.87 -0.62
C LEU A 51 -17.82 -17.02 -0.70
N LEU A 52 -17.41 -17.57 0.44
CA LEU A 52 -16.51 -18.71 0.59
C LEU A 52 -17.21 -19.84 1.36
#